data_AF-A0AAC9X3I6-F1
#
_entry.id   AF-A0AAC9X3I6-F1
#
_cell.length_a   1.000
_cell.length_b   1.000
_cell.length_c   1.000
_cell.angle_alpha   90.00
_cell.angle_beta   90.00
_cell.angle_gamma   90.00
#
_symmetry.space_group_name_H-M   'P 1'
#
loop_
_entity.id
_entity.type
_entity.pdbx_description
1 polymer ?
#
loop_
_entity_poly.entity_id
_entity_poly.type
_entity_poly.pdbx_seq_one_letter_code
_entity_poly.pdbx_strand_id
1 'polypeptide(L)'
;MLAGVTVTLLTVGGCAGSDARGPRSSAVPGQFPRPAAAGDVLAQATVLQKDGEAPQLCLGAVAQSLPPQCDGPPILGWDWATVDQSETQSGVTWGSYAVTGTWGAAAFTVTQPPIPLSLYDPLAQIDPRLDEATPGPTEESTLLRLQDELNAAEYSPATASDWSEMPILSNWTQNGYLWISVIYDDGSIQRFFDDQWGAGVVAVQSALTDAE
;
A
#
# COMPACT_ATOMS: atom_id res chain seq x y z
N MET A 1 -73.84 33.70 1.59
CA MET A 1 -73.28 34.30 2.81
C MET A 1 -73.08 33.15 3.79
N LEU A 2 -71.93 32.80 4.36
CA LEU A 2 -70.62 33.43 4.60
C LEU A 2 -69.53 32.33 4.40
N ALA A 3 -68.49 32.58 3.59
CA ALA A 3 -67.14 33.00 3.99
C ALA A 3 -66.24 31.83 4.47
N GLY A 4 -65.42 31.33 3.54
CA GLY A 4 -64.33 30.39 3.79
C GLY A 4 -63.07 31.09 4.30
N VAL A 5 -62.32 30.40 5.16
CA VAL A 5 -61.03 30.84 5.68
C VAL A 5 -59.95 29.96 5.05
N THR A 6 -59.15 30.56 4.18
CA THR A 6 -57.98 29.93 3.55
C THR A 6 -56.76 30.25 4.40
N VAL A 7 -56.10 29.22 4.96
CA VAL A 7 -54.82 29.37 5.65
C VAL A 7 -53.71 29.08 4.66
N THR A 8 -52.92 30.11 4.35
CA THR A 8 -51.74 30.03 3.47
C THR A 8 -50.50 29.74 4.33
N LEU A 9 -49.92 28.55 4.19
CA LEU A 9 -48.65 28.19 4.82
C LEU A 9 -47.49 28.64 3.91
N LEU A 10 -46.64 29.55 4.41
CA LEU A 10 -45.34 29.87 3.82
C LEU A 10 -44.29 28.89 4.35
N THR A 11 -43.62 28.16 3.46
CA THR A 11 -42.43 27.35 3.80
C THR A 11 -41.18 27.97 3.19
N VAL A 12 -40.23 28.29 4.06
CA VAL A 12 -38.93 28.91 3.79
C VAL A 12 -37.99 27.91 3.09
N GLY A 13 -37.25 28.37 2.07
CA GLY A 13 -36.24 27.59 1.36
C GLY A 13 -34.93 27.49 2.15
N GLY A 14 -34.38 26.28 2.24
CA GLY A 14 -33.03 26.00 2.72
C GLY A 14 -32.20 25.37 1.61
N CYS A 15 -31.09 26.00 1.25
CA CYS A 15 -30.10 25.46 0.33
C CYS A 15 -29.34 24.31 1.01
N ALA A 16 -29.52 23.07 0.55
CA ALA A 16 -28.60 21.99 0.86
C ALA A 16 -27.45 22.03 -0.15
N GLY A 17 -26.33 22.64 0.26
CA GLY A 17 -25.04 22.43 -0.40
C GLY A 17 -24.62 20.98 -0.19
N SER A 18 -24.69 20.17 -1.24
CA SER A 18 -24.16 18.82 -1.21
C SER A 18 -22.64 18.89 -1.38
N ASP A 19 -21.92 18.87 -0.25
CA ASP A 19 -20.51 18.47 -0.25
C ASP A 19 -20.44 17.01 -0.70
N ALA A 20 -20.12 16.81 -1.97
CA ALA A 20 -19.81 15.50 -2.54
C ALA A 20 -18.48 15.03 -1.94
N ARG A 21 -18.55 14.38 -0.78
CA ARG A 21 -17.49 13.50 -0.32
C ARG A 21 -17.43 12.32 -1.28
N GLY A 22 -16.32 12.18 -1.98
CA GLY A 22 -16.02 11.00 -2.79
C GLY A 22 -16.20 9.71 -1.97
N PRO A 23 -16.39 8.57 -2.65
CA PRO A 23 -16.60 7.30 -1.96
C PRO A 23 -15.39 6.99 -1.09
N ARG A 24 -15.54 7.10 0.23
CA ARG A 24 -14.60 6.49 1.17
C ARG A 24 -14.83 4.99 1.06
N SER A 25 -13.76 4.25 0.78
CA SER A 25 -13.75 2.80 0.80
C SER A 25 -14.41 2.32 2.10
N SER A 26 -15.54 1.63 1.99
CA SER A 26 -16.22 1.05 3.15
C SER A 26 -15.40 -0.15 3.60
N ALA A 27 -14.67 -0.02 4.70
CA ALA A 27 -14.08 -1.17 5.38
C ALA A 27 -15.21 -2.17 5.69
N VAL A 28 -15.13 -3.36 5.11
CA VAL A 28 -16.02 -4.47 5.45
C VAL A 28 -15.49 -5.10 6.73
N PRO A 29 -16.27 -5.17 7.83
CA PRO A 29 -15.82 -5.81 9.06
C PRO A 29 -15.38 -7.25 8.80
N GLY A 30 -14.18 -7.60 9.24
CA GLY A 30 -13.58 -8.93 9.04
C GLY A 30 -12.82 -9.12 7.72
N GLN A 31 -12.76 -8.11 6.84
CA GLN A 31 -11.90 -8.13 5.66
C GLN A 31 -10.63 -7.31 5.89
N PHE A 32 -9.49 -7.82 5.44
CA PHE A 32 -8.21 -7.11 5.52
C PHE A 32 -8.28 -5.78 4.72
N PRO A 33 -7.90 -4.63 5.31
CA PRO A 33 -7.96 -3.34 4.62
C PRO A 33 -7.03 -3.26 3.39
N ARG A 34 -7.51 -2.60 2.33
CA ARG A 34 -6.73 -2.34 1.10
C ARG A 34 -6.88 -0.87 0.70
N PRO A 35 -6.16 0.04 1.36
CA PRO A 35 -6.30 1.47 1.10
C PRO A 35 -5.71 1.86 -0.25
N ALA A 36 -6.36 2.82 -0.91
CA ALA A 36 -5.79 3.61 -1.99
C ALA A 36 -5.13 4.87 -1.40
N ALA A 37 -4.13 5.41 -2.07
CA ALA A 37 -3.50 6.64 -1.63
C ALA A 37 -4.39 7.86 -1.97
N ALA A 38 -4.41 8.84 -1.07
CA ALA A 38 -5.15 10.09 -1.29
C ALA A 38 -4.41 11.09 -2.20
N GLY A 39 -3.09 10.93 -2.33
CA GLY A 39 -2.21 11.73 -3.18
C GLY A 39 -1.19 10.85 -3.91
N ASP A 40 -0.21 11.50 -4.51
CA ASP A 40 0.91 10.81 -5.13
C ASP A 40 1.75 10.10 -4.06
N VAL A 41 2.25 8.93 -4.42
CA VAL A 41 3.14 8.10 -3.63
C VAL A 41 4.41 7.82 -4.42
N LEU A 42 5.47 7.50 -3.69
CA LEU A 42 6.76 7.10 -4.19
C LEU A 42 6.98 5.61 -3.94
N ALA A 43 7.46 4.91 -4.97
CA ALA A 43 7.97 3.55 -4.88
C ALA A 43 9.47 3.55 -5.17
N GLN A 44 10.27 2.85 -4.37
CA GLN A 44 11.66 2.51 -4.70
C GLN A 44 11.72 1.00 -4.93
N ALA A 45 11.67 0.59 -6.20
CA ALA A 45 11.40 -0.81 -6.54
C ALA A 45 12.01 -1.23 -7.87
N THR A 46 12.08 -2.54 -8.08
CA THR A 46 12.32 -3.09 -9.42
C THR A 46 11.04 -3.00 -10.24
N VAL A 47 11.16 -2.51 -11.47
CA VAL A 47 10.12 -2.67 -12.50
C VAL A 47 10.55 -3.83 -13.39
N LEU A 48 9.63 -4.75 -13.66
CA LEU A 48 9.89 -5.96 -14.44
C LEU A 48 8.77 -6.17 -15.46
N GLN A 49 9.14 -6.59 -16.67
CA GLN A 49 8.20 -6.98 -17.71
C GLN A 49 8.67 -8.25 -18.40
N LYS A 50 7.78 -9.23 -18.55
CA LYS A 50 7.99 -10.38 -19.45
C LYS A 50 7.41 -10.05 -20.82
N ASP A 51 8.00 -10.57 -21.89
CA ASP A 51 7.54 -10.35 -23.26
C ASP A 51 6.06 -10.74 -23.42
N GLY A 52 5.26 -9.80 -23.93
CA GLY A 52 3.82 -10.00 -24.11
C GLY A 52 2.97 -9.78 -22.86
N GLU A 53 3.58 -9.48 -21.71
CA GLU A 53 2.88 -9.11 -20.47
C GLU A 53 2.97 -7.60 -20.22
N ALA A 54 2.09 -7.09 -19.35
CA ALA A 54 2.21 -5.74 -18.84
C ALA A 54 3.40 -5.63 -17.86
N PRO A 55 4.08 -4.48 -17.79
CA PRO A 55 5.09 -4.25 -16.76
C PRO A 55 4.43 -4.26 -15.38
N GLN A 56 5.20 -4.67 -14.38
CA GLN A 56 4.79 -4.75 -12.98
C GLN A 56 5.82 -4.11 -12.05
N LEU A 57 5.33 -3.61 -10.92
CA LEU A 57 6.13 -2.97 -9.89
C LEU A 57 6.40 -3.98 -8.76
N CYS A 58 7.63 -4.48 -8.66
CA CYS A 58 8.04 -5.47 -7.67
C CYS A 58 8.16 -4.83 -6.27
N LEU A 59 7.07 -4.80 -5.50
CA LEU A 59 7.06 -4.20 -4.15
C LEU A 59 7.47 -5.19 -3.05
N GLY A 60 7.34 -6.49 -3.30
CA GLY A 60 7.74 -7.55 -2.38
C GLY A 60 9.19 -8.02 -2.60
N ALA A 61 9.47 -9.25 -2.17
CA ALA A 61 10.76 -9.87 -2.38
C ALA A 61 11.07 -10.07 -3.88
N VAL A 62 12.29 -9.75 -4.29
CA VAL A 62 12.81 -10.01 -5.64
C VAL A 62 13.83 -11.15 -5.57
N ALA A 63 13.60 -12.22 -6.32
CA ALA A 63 14.51 -13.35 -6.38
C ALA A 63 15.82 -12.96 -7.08
N GLN A 64 16.95 -13.32 -6.46
CA GLN A 64 18.30 -13.04 -6.97
C GLN A 64 18.71 -14.02 -8.09
N SER A 65 17.99 -13.97 -9.21
CA SER A 65 18.28 -14.71 -10.44
C SER A 65 18.56 -13.75 -11.60
N LEU A 66 18.98 -14.29 -12.75
CA LEU A 66 19.18 -13.53 -13.99
C LEU A 66 18.43 -14.24 -15.14
N PRO A 67 17.25 -13.76 -15.58
CA PRO A 67 16.51 -12.58 -15.08
C PRO A 67 16.03 -12.71 -13.62
N PRO A 68 15.83 -11.60 -12.89
CA PRO A 68 15.17 -11.62 -11.59
C PRO A 68 13.72 -12.08 -11.73
N GLN A 69 13.13 -12.53 -10.62
CA GLN A 69 11.72 -12.91 -10.56
C GLN A 69 11.05 -12.18 -9.41
N CYS A 70 9.86 -11.66 -9.67
CA CYS A 70 9.00 -11.01 -8.70
C CYS A 70 7.56 -11.10 -9.19
N ASP A 71 6.63 -10.84 -8.29
CA ASP A 71 5.26 -10.48 -8.63
C ASP A 71 4.93 -9.12 -7.98
N GLY A 72 3.97 -8.40 -8.56
CA GLY A 72 3.54 -7.11 -8.05
C GLY A 72 2.44 -6.45 -8.88
N PRO A 73 1.90 -5.32 -8.40
CA PRO A 73 0.85 -4.61 -9.11
C PRO A 73 1.30 -4.18 -10.51
N PRO A 74 0.36 -4.14 -11.49
CA PRO A 74 0.61 -3.52 -12.78
C PRO A 74 1.06 -2.07 -12.63
N ILE A 75 2.04 -1.67 -13.44
CA ILE A 75 2.47 -0.27 -13.57
C ILE A 75 1.93 0.33 -14.87
N LEU A 76 1.05 1.32 -14.74
CA LEU A 76 0.40 2.00 -15.86
C LEU A 76 1.18 3.26 -16.24
N GLY A 77 1.25 3.54 -17.55
CA GLY A 77 2.01 4.67 -18.08
C GLY A 77 3.53 4.43 -18.15
N TRP A 78 3.99 3.20 -17.90
CA TRP A 78 5.39 2.82 -18.04
C TRP A 78 5.80 2.64 -19.50
N ASP A 79 6.95 3.18 -19.88
CA ASP A 79 7.55 3.03 -21.20
C ASP A 79 9.08 2.88 -21.10
N TRP A 80 9.58 1.70 -21.46
CA TRP A 80 11.01 1.38 -21.48
C TRP A 80 11.84 2.28 -22.40
N ALA A 81 11.22 2.92 -23.40
CA ALA A 81 11.92 3.85 -24.28
C ALA A 81 12.26 5.19 -23.59
N THR A 82 11.67 5.46 -22.42
CA THR A 82 11.81 6.74 -21.70
C THR A 82 12.71 6.66 -20.47
N VAL A 83 13.21 5.46 -20.15
CA VAL A 83 14.03 5.20 -18.97
C VAL A 83 15.36 4.57 -19.36
N ASP A 84 16.42 4.93 -18.63
CA ASP A 84 17.74 4.31 -18.77
C ASP A 84 17.93 3.17 -17.76
N GLN A 85 19.07 2.48 -17.82
CA GLN A 85 19.50 1.45 -16.84
C GLN A 85 18.58 0.22 -16.72
N SER A 86 17.88 -0.13 -17.79
CA SER A 86 17.20 -1.42 -17.91
C SER A 86 18.13 -2.50 -18.48
N GLU A 87 17.93 -3.73 -18.05
CA GLU A 87 18.53 -4.92 -18.66
C GLU A 87 17.45 -5.75 -19.37
N THR A 88 17.85 -6.58 -20.33
CA THR A 88 16.93 -7.52 -20.98
C THR A 88 17.62 -8.84 -21.25
N GLN A 89 17.00 -9.94 -20.81
CA GLN A 89 17.49 -11.29 -21.04
C GLN A 89 16.33 -12.29 -21.03
N SER A 90 16.40 -13.30 -21.89
CA SER A 90 15.43 -14.40 -21.93
C SER A 90 13.95 -13.94 -21.99
N GLY A 91 13.69 -12.84 -22.70
CA GLY A 91 12.35 -12.25 -22.85
C GLY A 91 11.82 -11.55 -21.59
N VAL A 92 12.71 -11.11 -20.70
CA VAL A 92 12.37 -10.30 -19.52
C VAL A 92 13.19 -9.03 -19.56
N THR A 93 12.53 -7.89 -19.38
CA THR A 93 13.15 -6.56 -19.22
C THR A 93 12.94 -6.11 -17.78
N TRP A 94 13.99 -5.59 -17.12
CA TRP A 94 13.89 -5.10 -15.76
C TRP A 94 14.85 -3.96 -15.47
N GLY A 95 14.58 -3.18 -14.44
CA GLY A 95 15.48 -2.17 -13.88
C GLY A 95 14.97 -1.69 -12.52
N SER A 96 15.78 -0.94 -11.78
CA SER A 96 15.41 -0.46 -10.44
C SER A 96 15.28 1.06 -10.41
N TYR A 97 14.11 1.54 -9.98
CA TYR A 97 13.71 2.93 -10.11
C TYR A 97 13.04 3.46 -8.85
N ALA A 98 13.22 4.75 -8.62
CA ALA A 98 12.30 5.57 -7.85
C ALA A 98 11.20 6.06 -8.80
N VAL A 99 9.94 5.72 -8.49
CA VAL A 99 8.78 6.00 -9.33
C VAL A 99 7.73 6.73 -8.51
N THR A 100 7.37 7.93 -8.92
CA THR A 100 6.25 8.69 -8.34
C THR A 100 4.99 8.45 -9.16
N GLY A 101 3.86 8.27 -8.47
CA GLY A 101 2.59 7.94 -9.12
C GLY A 101 1.41 7.89 -8.17
N THR A 102 0.23 7.55 -8.70
CA THR A 102 -0.97 7.31 -7.89
C THR A 102 -1.15 5.83 -7.59
N TRP A 103 -1.58 5.49 -6.39
CA TRP A 103 -1.93 4.13 -5.98
C TRP A 103 -3.44 3.95 -5.80
N GLY A 104 -4.06 3.16 -6.68
CA GLY A 104 -5.50 2.93 -6.70
C GLY A 104 -5.97 1.63 -6.03
N ALA A 105 -5.16 1.02 -5.16
CA ALA A 105 -5.38 -0.32 -4.56
C ALA A 105 -5.40 -1.51 -5.55
N ALA A 106 -5.34 -1.26 -6.86
CA ALA A 106 -5.33 -2.28 -7.91
C ALA A 106 -4.22 -2.11 -8.96
N ALA A 107 -3.64 -0.92 -9.06
CA ALA A 107 -2.55 -0.62 -9.98
C ALA A 107 -1.81 0.64 -9.51
N PHE A 108 -0.55 0.74 -9.89
CA PHE A 108 0.25 1.95 -9.74
C PHE A 108 0.26 2.69 -11.08
N THR A 109 -0.02 4.00 -11.09
CA THR A 109 0.01 4.80 -12.33
C THR A 109 1.09 5.87 -12.23
N VAL A 110 2.06 5.84 -13.13
CA VAL A 110 3.19 6.79 -13.15
C VAL A 110 2.69 8.21 -13.43
N THR A 111 3.08 9.18 -12.60
CA THR A 111 2.74 10.60 -12.76
C THR A 111 3.95 11.48 -13.08
N GLN A 112 5.17 10.99 -12.84
CA GLN A 112 6.42 11.72 -13.07
C GLN A 112 7.46 10.85 -13.77
N PRO A 113 8.47 11.44 -14.46
CA PRO A 113 9.58 10.68 -15.03
C PRO A 113 10.29 9.83 -13.96
N PRO A 114 10.43 8.51 -14.17
CA PRO A 114 11.14 7.64 -13.24
C PRO A 114 12.63 8.00 -13.11
N ILE A 115 13.19 7.83 -11.92
CA ILE A 115 14.61 8.08 -11.65
C ILE A 115 15.29 6.73 -11.37
N PRO A 116 16.35 6.35 -12.11
CA PRO A 116 17.10 5.15 -11.76
C PRO A 116 17.63 5.22 -10.32
N LEU A 117 17.52 4.15 -9.53
CA LEU A 117 17.92 4.19 -8.11
C LEU A 117 19.41 4.52 -7.89
N SER A 118 20.27 4.28 -8.89
CA SER A 118 21.68 4.71 -8.83
C SER A 118 21.87 6.23 -8.83
N LEU A 119 20.84 6.98 -9.22
CA LEU A 119 20.80 8.45 -9.29
C LEU A 119 19.84 9.06 -8.27
N TYR A 120 19.12 8.23 -7.50
CA TYR A 120 18.14 8.67 -6.51
C TYR A 120 18.79 8.67 -5.11
N ASP A 121 18.82 9.85 -4.48
CA ASP A 121 19.40 10.06 -3.14
C ASP A 121 18.31 10.57 -2.18
N PRO A 122 17.51 9.67 -1.57
CA PRO A 122 16.49 10.06 -0.62
C PRO A 122 17.10 10.45 0.73
N LEU A 123 16.44 11.38 1.42
CA LEU A 123 16.73 11.58 2.83
C LEU A 123 16.38 10.31 3.61
N ALA A 124 17.33 9.80 4.39
CA ALA A 124 17.11 8.62 5.22
C ALA A 124 16.04 8.91 6.27
N GLN A 125 14.87 8.28 6.13
CA GLN A 125 13.84 8.25 7.14
C GLN A 125 14.03 7.00 7.99
N ILE A 126 14.52 7.19 9.22
CA ILE A 126 14.69 6.10 10.18
C ILE A 126 13.41 5.99 10.99
N ASP A 127 12.80 4.80 10.97
CA ASP A 127 11.63 4.52 11.80
C ASP A 127 12.03 4.53 13.29
N PRO A 128 11.43 5.38 14.14
CA PRO A 128 11.74 5.44 15.57
C PRO A 128 11.55 4.10 16.30
N ARG A 129 10.70 3.21 15.79
CA ARG A 129 10.47 1.86 16.37
C ARG A 129 11.68 0.93 16.21
N LEU A 130 12.70 1.33 15.44
CA LEU A 130 13.96 0.60 15.32
C LEU A 130 14.98 1.01 16.41
N ASP A 131 14.68 2.01 17.24
CA ASP A 131 15.55 2.41 18.35
C ASP A 131 15.57 1.34 19.45
N GLU A 132 16.70 0.65 19.61
CA GLU A 132 16.90 -0.37 20.63
C GLU A 132 16.82 0.18 22.07
N ALA A 133 17.00 1.49 22.26
CA ALA A 133 16.82 2.12 23.57
C ALA A 133 15.33 2.21 23.98
N THR A 134 14.42 2.07 23.01
CA THR A 134 12.97 2.22 23.20
C THR A 134 12.21 1.07 22.52
N PRO A 135 12.39 -0.18 22.99
CA PRO A 135 11.76 -1.34 22.37
C PRO A 135 10.23 -1.31 22.52
N GLY A 136 9.56 -2.04 21.62
CA GLY A 136 8.14 -2.33 21.73
C GLY A 136 7.81 -3.13 23.00
N PRO A 137 6.54 -3.09 23.44
CA PRO A 137 6.13 -3.62 24.74
C PRO A 137 5.99 -5.15 24.76
N THR A 138 6.21 -5.83 23.63
CA THR A 138 5.83 -7.24 23.46
C THR A 138 7.03 -8.18 23.53
N GLU A 139 6.93 -9.19 24.38
CA GLU A 139 7.93 -10.25 24.52
C GLU A 139 8.08 -11.07 23.24
N GLU A 140 9.32 -11.45 22.91
CA GLU A 140 9.66 -12.18 21.68
C GLU A 140 8.85 -13.47 21.49
N SER A 141 8.66 -14.25 22.56
CA SER A 141 7.86 -15.49 22.49
C SER A 141 6.40 -15.24 22.12
N THR A 142 5.84 -14.09 22.50
CA THR A 142 4.49 -13.70 22.09
C THR A 142 4.49 -13.28 20.62
N LEU A 143 5.49 -12.52 20.20
CA LEU A 143 5.64 -12.10 18.79
C LEU A 143 5.76 -13.29 17.84
N LEU A 144 6.56 -14.30 18.19
CA LEU A 144 6.71 -15.51 17.38
C LEU A 144 5.40 -16.30 17.26
N ARG A 145 4.64 -16.42 18.35
CA ARG A 145 3.31 -17.04 18.29
C ARG A 145 2.36 -16.27 17.39
N LEU A 146 2.34 -14.93 17.48
CA LEU A 146 1.51 -14.09 16.62
C LEU A 146 1.97 -14.13 15.16
N GLN A 147 3.27 -14.29 14.91
CA GLN A 147 3.81 -14.48 13.57
C GLN A 147 3.33 -15.80 12.96
N ASP A 148 3.29 -16.89 13.72
CA ASP A 148 2.72 -18.16 13.28
C ASP A 148 1.22 -18.03 12.97
N GLU A 149 0.46 -17.32 13.82
CA GLU A 149 -0.95 -17.00 13.58
C GLU A 149 -1.13 -16.17 12.30
N LEU A 150 -0.27 -15.16 12.07
CA LEU A 150 -0.27 -14.35 10.86
C LEU A 150 0.01 -15.19 9.61
N ASN A 151 0.99 -16.09 9.68
CA ASN A 151 1.40 -16.91 8.54
C ASN A 151 0.31 -17.91 8.11
N ALA A 152 -0.57 -18.31 9.03
CA ALA A 152 -1.72 -19.17 8.76
C ALA A 152 -2.98 -18.40 8.33
N ALA A 153 -2.99 -17.07 8.37
CA ALA A 153 -4.14 -16.25 8.01
C ALA A 153 -4.35 -16.17 6.48
N GLU A 154 -5.59 -15.93 6.05
CA GLU A 154 -5.95 -15.87 4.62
C GLU A 154 -5.24 -14.74 3.84
N TYR A 155 -4.88 -13.66 4.54
CA TYR A 155 -4.19 -12.50 3.99
C TYR A 155 -2.65 -12.60 4.12
N SER A 156 -2.14 -13.78 4.45
CA SER A 156 -0.72 -14.08 4.54
C SER A 156 -0.07 -14.13 3.15
N PRO A 157 1.18 -13.66 2.99
CA PRO A 157 1.94 -13.92 1.76
C PRO A 157 2.20 -15.41 1.54
N ALA A 158 2.12 -16.25 2.57
CA ALA A 158 2.34 -17.69 2.45
C ALA A 158 1.17 -18.44 1.78
N THR A 159 -0.02 -17.83 1.70
CA THR A 159 -1.25 -18.47 1.23
C THR A 159 -1.68 -18.03 -0.16
N ALA A 160 -1.06 -16.99 -0.72
CA ALA A 160 -1.41 -16.41 -2.02
C ALA A 160 -0.25 -16.48 -3.02
N SER A 161 -0.58 -16.71 -4.28
CA SER A 161 0.38 -16.72 -5.40
C SER A 161 0.17 -15.56 -6.38
N ASP A 162 -0.88 -14.76 -6.17
CA ASP A 162 -1.19 -13.58 -6.96
C ASP A 162 -1.02 -12.34 -6.07
N TRP A 163 -0.33 -11.31 -6.57
CA TRP A 163 -0.12 -10.06 -5.82
C TRP A 163 -1.45 -9.42 -5.38
N SER A 164 -2.51 -9.58 -6.18
CA SER A 164 -3.84 -9.04 -5.87
C SER A 164 -4.49 -9.76 -4.70
N GLU A 165 -3.97 -10.91 -4.28
CA GLU A 165 -4.41 -11.65 -3.09
C GLU A 165 -3.39 -11.55 -1.93
N MET A 166 -2.23 -10.91 -2.15
CA MET A 166 -1.16 -10.69 -1.16
C MET A 166 -1.14 -9.26 -0.62
N PRO A 167 -1.95 -8.92 0.41
CA PRO A 167 -1.92 -7.57 0.96
C PRO A 167 -0.73 -7.32 1.90
N ILE A 168 -0.14 -8.39 2.45
CA ILE A 168 1.11 -8.36 3.22
C ILE A 168 2.22 -8.91 2.33
N LEU A 169 3.31 -8.15 2.21
CA LEU A 169 4.47 -8.46 1.37
C LEU A 169 5.51 -9.30 2.12
N SER A 170 5.68 -9.04 3.42
CA SER A 170 6.57 -9.79 4.30
C SER A 170 6.23 -9.52 5.77
N ASN A 171 6.74 -10.37 6.68
CA ASN A 171 6.64 -10.17 8.11
C ASN A 171 7.90 -10.67 8.84
N TRP A 172 8.23 -10.05 9.97
CA TRP A 172 9.37 -10.42 10.81
C TRP A 172 9.20 -9.90 12.25
N THR A 173 9.93 -10.46 13.22
CA THR A 173 9.97 -9.93 14.59
C THR A 173 11.22 -9.11 14.82
N GLN A 174 11.09 -7.90 15.35
CA GLN A 174 12.25 -7.05 15.66
C GLN A 174 11.90 -5.98 16.69
N ASN A 175 12.83 -5.73 17.62
CA ASN A 175 12.77 -4.66 18.62
C ASN A 175 11.45 -4.58 19.40
N GLY A 176 10.85 -5.71 19.77
CA GLY A 176 9.59 -5.75 20.54
C GLY A 176 8.31 -5.58 19.70
N TYR A 177 8.40 -5.65 18.37
CA TYR A 177 7.27 -5.58 17.45
C TYR A 177 7.22 -6.78 16.49
N LEU A 178 6.00 -7.15 16.08
CA LEU A 178 5.77 -7.95 14.88
C LEU A 178 5.65 -6.98 13.71
N TRP A 179 6.68 -6.91 12.88
CA TRP A 179 6.69 -6.07 11.70
C TRP A 179 5.97 -6.74 10.55
N ILE A 180 5.25 -5.92 9.78
CA ILE A 180 4.73 -6.32 8.48
C ILE A 180 5.06 -5.24 7.45
N SER A 181 5.47 -5.69 6.27
CA SER A 181 5.54 -4.85 5.08
C SER A 181 4.26 -5.02 4.28
N VAL A 182 3.65 -3.91 3.86
CA VAL A 182 2.43 -3.88 3.04
C VAL A 182 2.64 -2.95 1.85
N ILE A 183 1.77 -3.02 0.84
CA ILE A 183 1.88 -2.13 -0.32
C ILE A 183 1.72 -0.66 0.11
N TYR A 184 0.62 -0.35 0.80
CA TYR A 184 0.34 0.99 1.30
C TYR A 184 -0.55 0.90 2.54
N ASP A 185 -0.33 1.78 3.50
CA ASP A 185 -1.17 1.96 4.67
C ASP A 185 -1.49 3.45 4.88
N ASP A 186 -2.78 3.78 4.92
CA ASP A 186 -3.31 5.10 5.35
C ASP A 186 -3.60 5.13 6.86
N GLY A 187 -3.03 4.17 7.59
CA GLY A 187 -3.26 3.85 8.99
C GLY A 187 -4.43 2.88 9.23
N SER A 188 -5.18 2.48 8.18
CA SER A 188 -6.27 1.50 8.34
C SER A 188 -5.76 0.10 8.66
N ILE A 189 -4.62 -0.31 8.11
CA ILE A 189 -3.99 -1.61 8.40
C ILE A 189 -3.38 -1.59 9.80
N GLN A 190 -2.70 -0.51 10.19
CA GLN A 190 -2.21 -0.36 11.57
C GLN A 190 -3.35 -0.48 12.58
N ARG A 191 -4.47 0.23 12.37
CA ARG A 191 -5.65 0.12 13.25
C ARG A 191 -6.26 -1.28 13.26
N PHE A 192 -6.30 -1.97 12.13
CA PHE A 192 -6.79 -3.34 12.05
C PHE A 192 -6.03 -4.27 13.00
N PHE A 193 -4.70 -4.17 13.03
CA PHE A 193 -3.89 -4.97 13.95
C PHE A 193 -3.92 -4.47 15.39
N ASP A 194 -3.99 -3.16 15.61
CA ASP A 194 -4.13 -2.59 16.95
C ASP A 194 -5.44 -3.04 17.62
N ASP A 195 -6.54 -3.10 16.87
CA ASP A 195 -7.84 -3.60 17.35
C ASP A 195 -7.81 -5.10 17.65
N GLN A 196 -7.06 -5.88 16.86
CA GLN A 196 -7.02 -7.34 16.96
C GLN A 196 -6.06 -7.83 18.05
N TRP A 197 -4.85 -7.26 18.13
CA TRP A 197 -3.76 -7.75 18.96
C TRP A 197 -3.27 -6.74 20.01
N GLY A 198 -3.78 -5.50 19.97
CA GLY A 198 -3.41 -4.43 20.88
C GLY A 198 -2.44 -3.44 20.24
N ALA A 199 -2.57 -2.18 20.64
CA ALA A 199 -1.73 -1.09 20.15
C ALA A 199 -0.24 -1.35 20.45
N GLY A 200 0.60 -1.12 19.44
CA GLY A 200 2.06 -1.25 19.58
C GLY A 200 2.58 -2.69 19.54
N VAL A 201 1.73 -3.67 19.24
CA VAL A 201 2.19 -5.06 19.00
C VAL A 201 2.71 -5.22 17.57
N VAL A 202 1.97 -4.70 16.59
CA VAL A 202 2.35 -4.75 15.18
C VAL A 202 2.91 -3.43 14.72
N ALA A 203 4.00 -3.48 13.96
CA ALA A 203 4.56 -2.33 13.28
C ALA A 203 4.33 -2.45 11.77
N VAL A 204 3.41 -1.65 11.23
CA VAL A 204 3.16 -1.62 9.78
C VAL A 204 4.18 -0.71 9.10
N GLN A 205 4.74 -1.20 7.99
CA GLN A 205 5.62 -0.45 7.09
C GLN A 205 5.09 -0.53 5.66
N SER A 206 4.94 0.61 4.99
CA SER A 206 4.49 0.67 3.61
C SER A 206 5.66 0.62 2.63
N ALA A 207 5.51 -0.15 1.55
CA ALA A 207 6.43 -0.12 0.40
C ALA A 207 6.24 1.14 -0.46
N LEU A 208 5.01 1.66 -0.52
CA LEU A 208 4.68 2.96 -1.10
C LEU A 208 4.63 4.00 0.01
N THR A 209 5.40 5.08 -0.12
CA THR A 209 5.39 6.21 0.83
C THR A 209 4.71 7.41 0.18
N ASP A 210 4.03 8.27 0.95
CA ASP A 210 3.50 9.52 0.40
C ASP A 210 4.63 10.35 -0.24
N ALA A 211 4.38 10.91 -1.42
CA ALA A 211 5.33 11.77 -2.10
C ALA A 211 5.28 13.20 -1.50
N GLU A 212 6.45 13.84 -1.39
CA GLU A 212 6.59 15.23 -0.90
C GLU A 212 6.17 16.28 -1.93
#